data_AF-A0A1D8S3M7-F1
#
_entry.id   AF-A0A1D8S3M7-F1
#
_cell.length_a   1.000
_cell.length_b   1.000
_cell.length_c   1.000
_cell.angle_alpha   90.00
_cell.angle_beta   90.00
_cell.angle_gamma   90.00
#
_symmetry.space_group_name_H-M   'P 1'
#
loop_
_entity.id
_entity.type
_entity.pdbx_description
1 polymer ?
#
loop_
_entity_poly.entity_id
_entity_poly.type
_entity_poly.pdbx_seq_one_letter_code
_entity_poly.pdbx_strand_id
1 'polypeptide(L)'
;MARETGADIWRDVAGRLEKPRRSHAEVNLSRIERYATEDETIVVPGKVLGSGALRKSVTVAAVDFSSSARTKIEHADGEVLHLEQALEENPEGSNVRVIA
;
A
#
# COMPACT_ATOMS: atom_id res chain seq x y z
N MET A 1 23.86 7.54 4.63
CA MET A 1 22.60 6.86 4.28
C MET A 1 21.49 7.76 4.75
N ALA A 2 20.81 8.45 3.83
CA ALA A 2 19.73 9.35 4.19
C ALA A 2 18.62 8.50 4.80
N ARG A 3 18.29 8.76 6.07
CA ARG A 3 17.00 8.34 6.61
C ARG A 3 16.00 9.22 5.88
N GLU A 4 15.35 8.68 4.86
CA GLU A 4 14.22 9.32 4.20
C GLU A 4 13.20 9.60 5.30
N THR A 5 13.13 10.86 5.72
CA THR A 5 12.08 11.35 6.62
C THR A 5 10.75 11.05 5.94
N GLY A 6 9.78 10.42 6.61
CA GLY A 6 8.61 9.90 5.88
C GLY A 6 7.70 10.96 5.23
N ALA A 7 7.97 12.26 5.43
CA ALA A 7 7.47 13.33 4.55
C ALA A 7 7.92 13.18 3.07
N ASP A 8 9.10 12.61 2.83
CA ASP A 8 9.63 12.32 1.50
C ASP A 8 8.88 11.15 0.83
N ILE A 9 8.37 10.18 1.61
CA ILE A 9 7.57 9.06 1.11
C ILE A 9 6.24 9.56 0.54
N TRP A 10 5.53 10.42 1.28
CA TRP A 10 4.26 10.97 0.81
C TRP A 10 4.45 11.86 -0.42
N ARG A 11 5.58 12.55 -0.53
CA ARG A 11 5.94 13.32 -1.73
C ARG A 11 6.20 12.42 -2.95
N ASP A 12 6.87 11.28 -2.77
CA ASP A 12 7.03 10.27 -3.84
C ASP A 12 5.67 9.69 -4.29
N VAL A 13 4.83 9.30 -3.32
CA VAL A 13 3.48 8.80 -3.58
C VAL A 13 2.66 9.84 -4.36
N ALA A 14 2.68 11.10 -3.93
CA ALA A 14 2.02 12.20 -4.64
C ALA A 14 2.54 12.33 -6.09
N GLY A 15 3.86 12.35 -6.29
CA GLY A 15 4.46 12.44 -7.62
C GLY A 15 4.09 11.29 -8.57
N ARG A 16 3.75 10.12 -8.03
CA ARG A 16 3.22 8.99 -8.83
C ARG A 16 1.76 9.19 -9.17
N LEU A 17 0.97 9.74 -8.25
CA LEU A 17 -0.46 9.97 -8.44
C LEU A 17 -0.79 11.20 -9.29
N GLU A 18 0.12 12.18 -9.37
CA GLU A 18 0.04 13.31 -10.31
C GLU A 18 0.03 12.87 -11.78
N LYS A 19 0.56 11.68 -12.07
CA LYS A 19 0.56 11.11 -13.42
C LYS A 19 -0.85 10.65 -13.83
N PRO A 20 -1.14 10.48 -15.13
CA PRO A 20 -2.43 9.97 -15.58
C PRO A 20 -2.77 8.61 -14.97
N ARG A 21 -4.03 8.38 -14.62
CA ARG A 21 -4.53 7.15 -13.96
C ARG A 21 -4.07 5.84 -14.63
N ARG A 22 -3.95 5.80 -15.96
CA ARG A 22 -3.46 4.63 -16.72
C ARG A 22 -2.01 4.21 -16.40
N SER A 23 -1.26 5.08 -15.72
CA SER A 23 0.12 4.86 -15.32
C SER A 23 0.29 4.66 -13.81
N HIS A 24 -0.81 4.70 -13.05
CA HIS A 24 -0.81 4.37 -11.63
C HIS A 24 -0.53 2.88 -11.45
N ALA A 25 -0.04 2.52 -10.25
CA ALA A 25 0.33 1.14 -9.98
C ALA A 25 -0.88 0.20 -9.98
N GLU A 26 -0.68 -1.02 -10.46
CA GLU A 26 -1.61 -2.14 -10.28
C GLU A 26 -0.85 -3.30 -9.64
N VAL A 27 -1.10 -3.53 -8.36
CA VAL A 27 -0.29 -4.45 -7.54
C VAL A 27 -1.14 -5.66 -7.13
N ASN A 28 -0.65 -6.86 -7.44
CA ASN A 28 -1.29 -8.10 -7.00
C ASN A 28 -0.86 -8.48 -5.58
N LEU A 29 -1.73 -9.17 -4.84
CA LEU A 29 -1.43 -9.68 -3.49
C LEU A 29 -0.18 -10.56 -3.45
N SER A 30 0.10 -11.35 -4.49
CA SER A 30 1.33 -12.14 -4.59
C SER A 30 2.62 -11.32 -4.51
N ARG A 31 2.57 -10.05 -4.98
CA ARG A 31 3.69 -9.12 -4.90
C ARG A 31 3.82 -8.55 -3.49
N ILE A 32 2.70 -8.19 -2.86
CA ILE A 32 2.67 -7.74 -1.47
C ILE A 32 3.22 -8.84 -0.57
N GLU A 33 2.71 -10.07 -0.67
CA GLU A 33 3.18 -11.23 0.10
C GLU A 33 4.70 -11.44 -0.01
N ARG A 34 5.26 -11.27 -1.21
CA ARG A 34 6.70 -11.46 -1.43
C ARG A 34 7.56 -10.43 -0.71
N TYR A 35 7.11 -9.18 -0.63
CA TYR A 35 7.96 -8.06 -0.21
C TYR A 35 7.55 -7.40 1.10
N ALA A 36 6.34 -7.67 1.59
CA ALA A 36 5.89 -7.14 2.86
C ALA A 36 6.49 -7.94 4.03
N THR A 37 6.68 -7.23 5.14
CA THR A 37 7.00 -7.79 6.45
C THR A 37 5.70 -7.86 7.26
N GLU A 38 5.59 -8.81 8.19
CA GLU A 38 4.45 -8.84 9.12
C GLU A 38 4.39 -7.53 9.93
N ASP A 39 3.17 -7.07 10.21
CA ASP A 39 2.87 -5.85 10.97
C ASP A 39 3.44 -4.55 10.35
N GLU A 40 3.68 -4.57 9.03
CA GLU A 40 4.14 -3.41 8.24
C GLU A 40 2.97 -2.71 7.52
N THR A 41 3.09 -1.39 7.31
CA THR A 41 2.17 -0.64 6.47
C THR A 41 2.68 -0.58 5.03
N ILE A 42 1.91 -1.15 4.11
CA ILE A 42 2.18 -1.15 2.67
C ILE A 42 1.35 -0.08 1.99
N VAL A 43 2.02 0.86 1.31
CA VAL A 43 1.37 1.89 0.51
C VAL A 43 1.47 1.55 -0.98
N VAL A 44 0.32 1.52 -1.66
CA VAL A 44 0.24 1.32 -3.11
C VAL A 44 -0.33 2.59 -3.76
N PRO A 45 0.47 3.32 -4.56
CA PRO A 45 0.04 4.53 -5.27
C PRO A 45 -0.78 4.16 -6.52
N GLY A 46 -1.90 3.49 -6.30
CA GLY A 46 -2.77 2.94 -7.34
C GLY A 46 -3.72 1.87 -6.79
N LYS A 47 -4.00 0.85 -7.60
CA LYS A 47 -4.98 -0.18 -7.29
C LYS A 47 -4.34 -1.49 -6.83
N VAL A 48 -4.94 -2.14 -5.84
CA VAL A 48 -4.58 -3.50 -5.42
C VAL A 48 -5.55 -4.52 -6.01
N LEU A 49 -4.99 -5.60 -6.55
CA LEU A 49 -5.69 -6.67 -7.25
C LEU A 49 -5.54 -8.00 -6.50
N GLY A 50 -6.61 -8.80 -6.48
CA GLY A 50 -6.70 -10.00 -5.65
C GLY A 50 -5.97 -11.26 -6.17
N SER A 51 -5.06 -11.15 -7.14
CA SER A 51 -4.31 -12.34 -7.62
C SER A 51 -3.25 -12.77 -6.62
N GLY A 52 -3.19 -14.07 -6.33
CA GLY A 52 -2.30 -14.65 -5.32
C GLY A 52 -2.98 -14.87 -3.98
N ALA A 53 -2.16 -15.22 -2.99
CA ALA A 53 -2.53 -15.35 -1.59
C ALA A 53 -1.72 -14.34 -0.77
N LEU A 54 -2.35 -13.79 0.26
CA LEU A 54 -1.70 -13.02 1.31
C LEU A 54 -1.86 -13.83 2.59
N ARG A 55 -0.77 -14.03 3.32
CA ARG A 55 -0.75 -14.80 4.58
C ARG A 55 -0.23 -13.98 5.75
N LYS A 56 0.47 -12.89 5.45
CA LYS A 56 1.01 -11.96 6.44
C LYS A 56 -0.08 -10.97 6.87
N SER A 57 -0.17 -10.72 8.16
CA SER A 57 -0.95 -9.62 8.72
C SER A 57 -0.24 -8.30 8.35
N VAL A 58 -0.84 -7.54 7.45
CA VAL A 58 -0.31 -6.25 7.00
C VAL A 58 -1.44 -5.26 6.82
N THR A 59 -1.14 -3.99 7.10
CA THR A 59 -2.02 -2.88 6.74
C THR A 59 -1.70 -2.46 5.32
N VAL A 60 -2.67 -2.49 4.41
CA VAL A 60 -2.51 -2.08 3.02
C VAL A 60 -3.31 -0.81 2.77
N ALA A 61 -2.61 0.27 2.44
CA ALA A 61 -3.17 1.55 2.05
C ALA A 61 -3.07 1.74 0.53
N ALA A 62 -4.19 1.98 -0.16
CA ALA A 62 -4.18 2.18 -1.60
C ALA A 62 -5.27 3.16 -2.07
N VAL A 63 -5.18 3.59 -3.33
CA VAL A 63 -6.21 4.42 -3.97
C VAL A 63 -7.50 3.63 -4.14
N ASP A 64 -7.38 2.37 -4.56
CA ASP A 64 -8.52 1.49 -4.81
C ASP A 64 -8.14 0.02 -4.61
N PHE A 65 -9.15 -0.82 -4.42
CA PHE A 65 -8.97 -2.26 -4.26
C PHE A 65 -10.01 -3.01 -5.10
N SER A 66 -9.62 -4.14 -5.70
CA SER A 66 -10.62 -5.09 -6.16
C SER A 66 -11.36 -5.70 -4.97
N SER A 67 -12.62 -6.10 -5.16
CA SER A 67 -13.40 -6.80 -4.12
C SER A 67 -12.65 -8.02 -3.58
N SER A 68 -12.06 -8.81 -4.48
CA SER A 68 -11.25 -9.98 -4.14
C SER A 68 -9.97 -9.65 -3.36
N ALA A 69 -9.40 -8.45 -3.55
CA ALA A 69 -8.23 -8.03 -2.78
C ALA A 69 -8.63 -7.72 -1.33
N ARG A 70 -9.69 -6.91 -1.15
CA ARG A 70 -10.21 -6.55 0.18
C ARG A 70 -10.48 -7.80 1.03
N THR A 71 -11.30 -8.70 0.50
CA THR A 71 -11.66 -9.94 1.18
C THR A 71 -10.44 -10.77 1.58
N LYS A 72 -9.45 -10.90 0.70
CA LYS A 72 -8.25 -11.69 1.00
C LYS A 72 -7.31 -11.02 2.00
N ILE A 73 -7.27 -9.69 2.04
CA ILE A 73 -6.51 -8.95 3.05
C ILE A 73 -7.15 -9.14 4.42
N GLU A 74 -8.47 -8.94 4.51
CA GLU A 74 -9.24 -9.14 5.75
C GLU A 74 -9.16 -10.59 6.26
N HIS A 75 -9.15 -11.58 5.36
CA HIS A 75 -8.97 -13.00 5.73
C HIS A 75 -7.57 -13.34 6.25
N ALA A 76 -6.57 -12.52 5.98
CA ALA A 76 -5.19 -12.70 6.46
C ALA A 76 -4.94 -11.93 7.77
N ASP A 77 -6.01 -11.55 8.48
CA ASP A 77 -5.95 -10.66 9.65
C ASP A 77 -5.23 -9.32 9.33
N GLY A 78 -5.29 -8.92 8.05
CA GLY A 78 -4.76 -7.65 7.57
C GLY A 78 -5.83 -6.57 7.52
N GLU A 79 -5.39 -5.32 7.39
CA GLU A 79 -6.26 -4.15 7.36
C GLU A 79 -6.22 -3.47 5.99
N VAL A 80 -7.37 -2.99 5.53
CA VAL A 80 -7.50 -2.23 4.29
C VAL A 80 -7.76 -0.77 4.64
N LEU A 81 -6.87 0.11 4.22
CA LEU A 81 -7.03 1.57 4.37
C LEU A 81 -7.13 2.24 3.01
N HIS A 82 -7.93 3.29 2.92
CA HIS A 82 -7.78 4.24 1.82
C HIS A 82 -6.50 5.06 2.03
N LEU A 83 -5.85 5.41 0.94
CA LEU A 83 -4.59 6.15 0.99
C LEU A 83 -4.69 7.47 1.76
N GLU A 84 -5.84 8.15 1.66
CA GLU A 84 -6.13 9.39 2.40
C GLU A 84 -6.11 9.16 3.91
N GLN A 85 -6.73 8.08 4.38
CA GLN A 85 -6.76 7.71 5.81
C GLN A 85 -5.35 7.41 6.33
N ALA A 86 -4.55 6.69 5.55
CA ALA A 86 -3.17 6.39 5.93
C ALA A 86 -2.30 7.65 6.07
N LEU A 87 -2.56 8.69 5.26
CA LEU A 87 -1.89 9.98 5.39
C LEU A 87 -2.34 10.73 6.65
N GLU A 88 -3.64 10.65 6.99
CA GLU A 88 -4.18 11.26 8.20
C GLU A 88 -3.66 10.59 9.48
N GLU A 89 -3.57 9.26 9.49
CA GLU A 89 -3.13 8.47 10.64
C GLU A 89 -1.59 8.46 10.82
N ASN A 90 -0.84 8.50 9.71
CA ASN A 90 0.61 8.48 9.71
C ASN A 90 1.22 9.55 8.79
N PRO A 91 1.01 10.84 9.10
CA PRO A 91 1.53 11.94 8.27
C PRO A 91 3.07 11.97 8.24
N GLU A 92 3.72 11.39 9.25
CA GLU A 92 5.18 11.30 9.32
C GLU A 92 5.75 10.18 8.44
N GLY A 93 4.93 9.27 7.92
CA GLY A 93 5.34 8.19 7.01
C GLY A 93 6.30 7.17 7.66
N SER A 94 6.22 7.00 8.99
CA SER A 94 7.10 6.08 9.71
C SER A 94 6.67 4.63 9.52
N ASN A 95 7.62 3.70 9.36
CA ASN A 95 7.35 2.26 9.15
C ASN A 95 6.47 1.95 7.92
N VAL A 96 6.59 2.78 6.87
CA VAL A 96 5.84 2.62 5.61
C VAL A 96 6.75 2.07 4.52
N ARG A 97 6.20 1.15 3.70
CA ARG A 97 6.84 0.68 2.47
C ARG A 97 5.95 0.92 1.26
N VAL A 98 6.49 1.59 0.25
CA VAL A 98 5.79 1.81 -1.02
C VAL A 98 6.04 0.63 -1.97
N ILE A 99 4.96 0.03 -2.49
CA ILE A 99 5.02 -1.01 -3.54
C ILE A 99 4.23 -0.52 -4.75
N ALA A 100 4.88 -0.53 -5.93
CA ALA A 100 4.31 -0.16 -7.22
C ALA A 100 4.82 -1.08 -8.33
#